data_AF-A0A7L2LG00-F1
#
_entry.id   AF-A0A7L2LG00-F1
#
_cell.length_a   1.000
_cell.length_b   1.000
_cell.length_c   1.000
_cell.angle_alpha   90.00
_cell.angle_beta   90.00
_cell.angle_gamma   90.00
#
_symmetry.space_group_name_H-M   'P 1'
#
loop_
_entity.id
_entity.type
_entity.pdbx_description
1 polymer ?
#
loop_
_entity_poly.entity_id
_entity_poly.type
_entity_poly.pdbx_seq_one_letter_code
_entity_poly.pdbx_strand_id
1 'polypeptide(L)'
;MPTSFLGNALRGTFFFTYGLWWSVRYPLKYLRRKGDAEGQLGRGRTEVFEGMLKASFALVGILVEQFVPTGPHLQLYSPKTHSWTDLIHWHYSTIYLFFLLSGITDVVSHSLLKLSPGFDRLSLSLALLVEGLLFCFRDYSDAVLDQHLHSLLAVAIFAGALCALLEVFLRDHIILETFRTSSFLLQGSWLWQIGFVLSPPWGGPGWDPNDSSNLLFLTMCFCWHYMGALAIVATNAATSHCCNESCQLKFGDIDVELDCGLCLRRGKKSSSGTLLPESSSDDK
;
A
#
# COMPACT_ATOMS: atom_id res chain seq x y z
N MET A 1 25.28 -11.67 8.95
CA MET A 1 24.58 -11.19 10.17
C MET A 1 23.10 -11.47 10.01
N PRO A 2 22.40 -11.94 11.06
CA PRO A 2 20.94 -12.09 10.99
C PRO A 2 20.29 -10.74 10.69
N THR A 3 19.21 -10.76 9.93
CA THR A 3 18.43 -9.55 9.64
C THR A 3 17.87 -8.98 10.94
N SER A 4 18.09 -7.70 11.19
CA SER A 4 17.64 -7.10 12.45
C SER A 4 16.11 -7.05 12.52
N PHE A 5 15.56 -7.21 13.72
CA PHE A 5 14.13 -6.99 14.00
C PHE A 5 13.64 -5.68 13.39
N LEU A 6 14.40 -4.60 13.62
CA LEU A 6 14.05 -3.26 13.15
C LEU A 6 13.98 -3.18 11.62
N GLY A 7 14.91 -3.81 10.90
CA GLY A 7 14.88 -3.83 9.43
C GLY A 7 13.65 -4.54 8.88
N ASN A 8 13.30 -5.68 9.46
CA ASN A 8 12.10 -6.43 9.08
C ASN A 8 10.81 -5.69 9.44
N ALA A 9 10.72 -5.13 10.65
CA ALA A 9 9.58 -4.33 11.09
C ALA A 9 9.38 -3.06 10.26
N LEU A 10 10.46 -2.37 9.87
CA LEU A 10 10.39 -1.17 9.03
C LEU A 10 9.82 -1.49 7.64
N ARG A 11 10.37 -2.50 6.97
CA ARG A 11 9.85 -2.97 5.67
C ARG A 11 8.41 -3.46 5.79
N GLY A 12 8.12 -4.23 6.84
CA GLY A 12 6.77 -4.73 7.11
C GLY A 12 5.75 -3.61 7.29
N THR A 13 6.12 -2.56 8.02
CA THR A 13 5.28 -1.37 8.22
C THR A 13 5.00 -0.65 6.91
N PHE A 14 5.99 -0.52 6.03
CA PHE A 14 5.79 0.08 4.71
C PHE A 14 4.74 -0.68 3.87
N PHE A 15 4.91 -1.99 3.71
CA PHE A 15 3.96 -2.81 2.94
C PHE A 15 2.56 -2.82 3.58
N PHE A 16 2.50 -2.93 4.91
CA PHE A 16 1.23 -2.97 5.63
C PHE A 16 0.46 -1.65 5.51
N THR A 17 1.15 -0.51 5.66
CA THR A 17 0.53 0.82 5.54
C THR A 17 0.05 1.10 4.11
N TYR A 18 0.82 0.73 3.08
CA TYR A 18 0.36 0.79 1.68
C TYR A 18 -0.85 -0.11 1.43
N GLY A 19 -0.83 -1.34 1.95
CA GLY A 19 -1.96 -2.27 1.87
C GLY A 19 -3.21 -1.72 2.54
N LEU A 20 -3.09 -1.15 3.74
CA LEU A 20 -4.20 -0.52 4.45
C LEU A 20 -4.77 0.66 3.66
N TRP A 21 -3.91 1.54 3.18
CA TRP A 21 -4.29 2.68 2.36
C TRP A 21 -5.09 2.23 1.12
N TRP A 22 -4.59 1.24 0.38
CA TRP A 22 -5.29 0.70 -0.79
C TRP A 22 -6.61 0.00 -0.44
N SER A 23 -6.69 -0.69 0.71
CA SER A 23 -7.90 -1.39 1.15
C SER A 23 -9.08 -0.46 1.41
N VAL A 24 -8.82 0.82 1.72
CA VAL A 24 -9.86 1.85 1.86
C VAL A 24 -10.07 2.57 0.53
N ARG A 25 -8.98 2.89 -0.18
CA ARG A 25 -9.01 3.69 -1.41
C ARG A 25 -9.78 3.00 -2.55
N TYR A 26 -9.55 1.71 -2.79
CA TYR A 26 -10.16 1.03 -3.95
C TYR A 26 -11.68 0.83 -3.82
N PRO A 27 -12.25 0.42 -2.67
CA PRO A 27 -13.69 0.42 -2.50
C PRO A 27 -14.31 1.80 -2.69
N LEU A 28 -13.72 2.86 -2.11
CA LEU A 28 -14.21 4.24 -2.28
C LEU A 28 -14.13 4.71 -3.74
N LYS A 29 -13.06 4.36 -4.45
CA LYS A 29 -12.89 4.63 -5.89
C LYS A 29 -13.99 3.94 -6.70
N TYR A 30 -14.31 2.70 -6.38
CA TYR A 30 -15.38 1.94 -7.06
C TYR A 30 -16.77 2.56 -6.80
N LEU A 31 -17.06 2.95 -5.56
CA LEU A 31 -18.32 3.59 -5.20
C LEU A 31 -18.50 4.97 -5.85
N ARG A 32 -17.44 5.79 -5.91
CA ARG A 32 -17.46 7.15 -6.48
C ARG A 32 -17.47 7.19 -8.01
N ARG A 33 -17.05 6.12 -8.69
CA ARG A 33 -17.12 6.02 -10.17
C ARG A 33 -18.53 6.17 -10.72
N LYS A 34 -19.55 5.94 -9.90
CA LYS A 34 -20.95 6.02 -10.30
C LYS A 34 -21.48 7.47 -10.36
N GLY A 35 -20.69 8.48 -9.95
CA GLY A 35 -21.22 9.82 -9.65
C GLY A 35 -20.63 11.04 -10.36
N ASP A 36 -19.36 11.09 -10.82
CA ASP A 36 -18.82 12.39 -11.25
C ASP A 36 -17.58 12.39 -12.18
N ALA A 37 -17.52 13.38 -13.09
CA ALA A 37 -16.40 13.64 -14.00
C ALA A 37 -15.27 14.49 -13.36
N GLU A 38 -15.58 15.27 -12.31
CA GLU A 38 -14.61 16.10 -11.57
C GLU A 38 -13.57 15.27 -10.77
N GLY A 39 -13.85 13.99 -10.52
CA GLY A 39 -12.97 13.08 -9.77
C GLY A 39 -11.66 12.70 -10.47
N GLN A 40 -11.51 13.00 -11.77
CA GLN A 40 -10.29 12.64 -12.53
C GLN A 40 -9.06 13.46 -12.13
N LEU A 41 -9.21 14.74 -11.79
CA LEU A 41 -8.09 15.61 -11.39
C LEU A 41 -7.58 15.28 -9.98
N GLY A 42 -8.48 14.99 -9.04
CA GLY A 42 -8.12 14.53 -7.69
C GLY A 42 -7.47 13.13 -7.70
N ARG A 43 -7.86 12.28 -8.65
CA ARG A 43 -7.28 10.95 -8.83
C ARG A 43 -5.80 11.04 -9.17
N GLY A 44 -5.41 11.87 -10.15
CA GLY A 44 -4.01 12.04 -10.53
C GLY A 44 -3.11 12.54 -9.39
N ARG A 45 -3.58 13.50 -8.58
CA ARG A 45 -2.83 14.03 -7.42
C ARG A 45 -2.52 12.96 -6.38
N THR A 46 -3.46 12.03 -6.17
CA THR A 46 -3.30 10.95 -5.20
C THR A 46 -2.28 9.92 -5.67
N GLU A 47 -2.32 9.54 -6.96
CA GLU A 47 -1.32 8.63 -7.54
C GLU A 47 0.09 9.23 -7.51
N VAL A 48 0.23 10.53 -7.81
CA VAL A 48 1.51 11.25 -7.70
C VAL A 48 2.02 11.24 -6.27
N PHE A 49 1.16 11.50 -5.28
CA PHE A 49 1.55 11.46 -3.88
C PHE A 49 2.02 10.06 -3.44
N GLU A 50 1.31 9.00 -3.85
CA GLU A 50 1.73 7.62 -3.61
C GLU A 50 3.08 7.29 -4.25
N GLY A 51 3.30 7.74 -5.50
CA GLY A 51 4.57 7.58 -6.19
C GLY A 51 5.72 8.28 -5.48
N MET A 52 5.50 9.52 -5.02
CA MET A 52 6.50 10.29 -4.26
C MET A 52 6.84 9.63 -2.92
N LEU A 53 5.84 9.16 -2.18
CA LEU A 53 6.06 8.49 -0.90
C LEU A 53 6.85 7.18 -1.08
N LYS A 54 6.50 6.39 -2.11
CA LYS A 54 7.20 5.16 -2.48
C LYS A 54 8.65 5.44 -2.87
N ALA A 55 8.88 6.41 -3.76
CA ALA A 55 10.21 6.81 -4.20
C ALA A 55 11.07 7.34 -3.05
N SER A 56 10.49 8.16 -2.17
CA SER A 56 11.20 8.73 -1.02
C SER A 56 11.60 7.65 -0.01
N PHE A 57 10.68 6.73 0.31
CA PHE A 57 10.96 5.60 1.20
C PHE A 57 12.07 4.72 0.62
N ALA A 58 11.99 4.37 -0.67
CA ALA A 58 12.99 3.57 -1.34
C ALA A 58 14.36 4.25 -1.37
N LEU A 59 14.41 5.56 -1.64
CA LEU A 59 15.65 6.33 -1.61
C LEU A 59 16.29 6.34 -0.21
N VAL A 60 15.50 6.58 0.84
CA VAL A 60 15.97 6.49 2.23
C VAL A 60 16.48 5.08 2.53
N GLY A 61 15.78 4.04 2.07
CA GLY A 61 16.22 2.65 2.21
C GLY A 61 17.61 2.41 1.59
N ILE A 62 17.84 2.87 0.35
CA ILE A 62 19.16 2.78 -0.31
C ILE A 62 20.22 3.51 0.53
N LEU A 63 19.92 4.72 1.00
CA LEU A 63 20.87 5.50 1.78
C LEU A 63 21.23 4.80 3.10
N VAL A 64 20.24 4.25 3.80
CA VAL A 64 20.45 3.52 5.06
C VAL A 64 21.28 2.25 4.82
N GLU A 65 20.93 1.43 3.83
CA GLU A 65 21.66 0.18 3.55
C GLU A 65 23.09 0.43 3.10
N GLN A 66 23.34 1.49 2.32
CA GLN A 66 24.68 1.78 1.79
C GLN A 66 25.58 2.55 2.76
N PHE A 67 25.02 3.44 3.59
CA PHE A 67 25.81 4.42 4.36
C PHE A 67 25.66 4.31 5.88
N VAL A 68 24.96 3.30 6.41
CA VAL A 68 25.09 2.92 7.83
C VAL A 68 26.58 2.67 8.17
N PRO A 69 27.07 2.92 9.40
CA PRO A 69 28.50 2.76 9.72
C PRO A 69 29.09 1.37 9.43
N THR A 70 28.25 0.34 9.34
CA THR A 70 28.63 -1.03 8.99
C THR A 70 28.33 -1.38 7.53
N GLY A 71 27.91 -0.41 6.72
CA GLY A 71 27.48 -0.62 5.35
C GLY A 71 28.66 -0.67 4.37
N PRO A 72 28.41 -1.10 3.12
CA PRO A 72 29.46 -1.25 2.12
C PRO A 72 29.95 0.09 1.54
N HIS A 73 29.31 1.23 1.81
CA HIS A 73 29.68 2.55 1.29
C HIS A 73 29.88 2.58 -0.24
N LEU A 74 28.95 1.95 -0.98
CA LEU A 74 29.01 1.75 -2.44
C LEU A 74 30.19 0.89 -2.94
N GLN A 75 30.94 0.26 -2.03
CA GLN A 75 31.96 -0.71 -2.37
C GLN A 75 31.31 -2.09 -2.53
N LEU A 76 31.25 -2.60 -3.76
CA LEU A 76 30.71 -3.94 -4.03
C LEU A 76 31.75 -5.04 -3.83
N TYR A 77 32.99 -4.76 -4.21
CA TYR A 77 34.09 -5.70 -4.19
C TYR A 77 35.30 -5.05 -3.52
N SER A 78 35.98 -5.81 -2.66
CA SER A 78 37.20 -5.37 -2.01
C SER A 78 38.41 -5.94 -2.76
N PRO A 79 39.17 -5.09 -3.49
CA PRO A 79 40.38 -5.55 -4.17
C PRO A 79 41.44 -6.07 -3.19
N LYS A 80 41.39 -5.64 -1.92
CA LYS A 80 42.36 -6.03 -0.88
C LYS A 80 42.14 -7.44 -0.38
N THR A 81 40.87 -7.81 -0.17
CA THR A 81 40.49 -9.13 0.38
C THR A 81 40.05 -10.11 -0.70
N HIS A 82 40.02 -9.67 -1.98
CA HIS A 82 39.53 -10.42 -3.13
C HIS A 82 38.13 -11.03 -2.92
N SER A 83 37.29 -10.33 -2.17
CA SER A 83 35.97 -10.81 -1.75
C SER A 83 34.88 -9.76 -1.97
N TRP A 84 33.65 -10.23 -2.12
CA TRP A 84 32.47 -9.38 -2.11
C TRP A 84 32.29 -8.71 -0.74
N THR A 85 31.79 -7.47 -0.73
CA THR A 85 31.60 -6.67 0.49
C THR A 85 30.12 -6.63 0.84
N ASP A 86 29.77 -7.20 1.99
CA ASP A 86 28.45 -7.14 2.63
C ASP A 86 27.24 -7.22 1.66
N LEU A 87 27.17 -8.33 0.92
CA LEU A 87 26.15 -8.56 -0.12
C LEU A 87 24.70 -8.47 0.39
N ILE A 88 24.45 -8.61 1.69
CA ILE A 88 23.12 -8.42 2.27
C ILE A 88 22.64 -6.97 2.11
N HIS A 89 23.50 -5.98 2.30
CA HIS A 89 23.16 -4.57 2.09
C HIS A 89 22.90 -4.27 0.61
N TRP A 90 23.70 -4.86 -0.28
CA TRP A 90 23.47 -4.78 -1.73
C TRP A 90 22.15 -5.44 -2.15
N HIS A 91 21.82 -6.59 -1.59
CA HIS A 91 20.56 -7.29 -1.82
C HIS A 91 19.36 -6.37 -1.51
N TYR A 92 19.32 -5.74 -0.34
CA TYR A 92 18.23 -4.81 -0.01
C TYR A 92 18.27 -3.52 -0.82
N SER A 93 19.46 -3.01 -1.13
CA SER A 93 19.62 -1.83 -1.99
C SER A 93 19.07 -2.07 -3.40
N THR A 94 19.24 -3.28 -3.94
CA THR A 94 18.65 -3.67 -5.23
C THR A 94 17.12 -3.69 -5.14
N ILE A 95 16.53 -4.28 -4.09
CA ILE A 95 15.07 -4.25 -3.88
C ILE A 95 14.58 -2.80 -3.87
N TYR A 96 15.17 -1.95 -3.03
CA TYR A 96 14.79 -0.54 -2.94
C TYR A 96 14.97 0.20 -4.26
N LEU A 97 16.01 -0.08 -5.05
CA LEU A 97 16.21 0.55 -6.36
C LEU A 97 15.02 0.30 -7.31
N PHE A 98 14.50 -0.92 -7.36
CA PHE A 98 13.34 -1.21 -8.22
C PHE A 98 12.05 -0.57 -7.70
N PHE A 99 11.86 -0.48 -6.37
CA PHE A 99 10.74 0.27 -5.79
C PHE A 99 10.87 1.79 -6.01
N LEU A 100 12.10 2.33 -6.03
CA LEU A 100 12.37 3.72 -6.39
C LEU A 100 11.96 3.98 -7.85
N LEU A 101 12.35 3.11 -8.77
CA LEU A 101 11.94 3.18 -10.18
C LEU A 101 10.42 3.07 -10.33
N SER A 102 9.76 2.19 -9.56
CA SER A 102 8.30 2.12 -9.51
C SER A 102 7.67 3.44 -9.04
N GLY A 103 8.18 4.04 -7.95
CA GLY A 103 7.66 5.32 -7.46
C GLY A 103 7.84 6.47 -8.45
N ILE A 104 8.99 6.53 -9.12
CA ILE A 104 9.23 7.50 -10.21
C ILE A 104 8.26 7.26 -11.36
N THR A 105 8.04 6.00 -11.75
CA THR A 105 7.10 5.65 -12.83
C THR A 105 5.67 6.09 -12.50
N ASP A 106 5.22 5.91 -11.26
CA ASP A 106 3.91 6.37 -10.80
C ASP A 106 3.77 7.91 -10.90
N VAL A 107 4.79 8.66 -10.45
CA VAL A 107 4.81 10.13 -10.55
C VAL A 107 4.78 10.57 -12.02
N VAL A 108 5.65 9.98 -12.85
CA VAL A 108 5.78 10.38 -14.26
C VAL A 108 4.51 10.05 -15.04
N SER A 109 3.88 8.90 -14.76
CA SER A 109 2.66 8.44 -15.46
C SER A 109 1.47 9.36 -15.26
N HIS A 110 1.43 10.06 -14.13
CA HIS A 110 0.38 11.02 -13.79
C HIS A 110 0.83 12.49 -13.90
N SER A 111 2.04 12.73 -14.42
CA SER A 111 2.59 14.05 -14.73
C SER A 111 2.42 14.43 -16.21
N LEU A 112 2.99 15.57 -16.61
CA LEU A 112 2.94 16.13 -17.97
C LEU A 112 3.42 15.16 -19.07
N LEU A 113 4.22 14.15 -18.72
CA LEU A 113 4.86 13.24 -19.67
C LEU A 113 3.94 12.14 -20.22
N LYS A 114 2.70 12.00 -19.70
CA LYS A 114 1.65 11.07 -20.21
C LYS A 114 2.22 9.74 -20.73
N LEU A 115 2.92 8.99 -19.88
CA LEU A 115 3.36 7.62 -20.21
C LEU A 115 2.17 6.79 -20.69
N SER A 116 2.44 5.79 -21.52
CA SER A 116 1.42 4.84 -21.94
C SER A 116 0.71 4.27 -20.70
N PRO A 117 -0.62 4.21 -20.71
CA PRO A 117 -1.35 3.66 -19.58
C PRO A 117 -0.81 2.27 -19.18
N GLY A 118 -0.72 1.96 -17.89
CA GLY A 118 -0.29 0.66 -17.37
C GLY A 118 1.21 0.50 -17.09
N PHE A 119 2.05 1.48 -17.44
CA PHE A 119 3.47 1.47 -17.06
C PHE A 119 3.67 1.51 -15.55
N ASP A 120 2.80 2.21 -14.82
CA ASP A 120 2.74 2.22 -13.34
C ASP A 120 2.59 0.79 -12.78
N ARG A 121 1.64 0.02 -13.32
CA ARG A 121 1.37 -1.37 -12.92
C ARG A 121 2.49 -2.32 -13.29
N LEU A 122 3.04 -2.17 -14.50
CA LEU A 122 4.16 -2.98 -14.97
C LEU A 122 5.41 -2.75 -14.11
N SER A 123 5.72 -1.49 -13.80
CA SER A 123 6.87 -1.13 -12.97
C SER A 123 6.73 -1.67 -11.54
N LEU A 124 5.53 -1.58 -10.95
CA LEU A 124 5.25 -2.21 -9.66
C LEU A 124 5.40 -3.74 -9.71
N SER A 125 4.86 -4.39 -10.74
CA SER A 125 5.01 -5.84 -10.94
C SER A 125 6.48 -6.23 -11.03
N LEU A 126 7.29 -5.48 -11.77
CA LEU A 126 8.71 -5.73 -11.91
C LEU A 126 9.45 -5.58 -10.58
N ALA A 127 9.12 -4.56 -9.79
CA ALA A 127 9.70 -4.38 -8.45
C ALA A 127 9.40 -5.56 -7.53
N LEU A 128 8.16 -6.04 -7.51
CA LEU A 128 7.77 -7.23 -6.73
C LEU A 128 8.43 -8.51 -7.27
N LEU A 129 8.55 -8.68 -8.59
CA LEU A 129 9.25 -9.83 -9.17
C LEU A 129 10.72 -9.88 -8.76
N VAL A 130 11.41 -8.74 -8.78
CA VAL A 130 12.81 -8.65 -8.34
C VAL A 130 12.94 -8.91 -6.84
N GLU A 131 12.02 -8.38 -6.03
CA GLU A 131 11.97 -8.66 -4.59
C GLU A 131 11.82 -10.16 -4.32
N GLY A 132 10.82 -10.80 -4.94
CA GLY A 132 10.57 -12.24 -4.79
C GLY A 132 11.76 -13.07 -5.27
N LEU A 133 12.35 -12.71 -6.42
CA LEU A 133 13.54 -13.37 -6.96
C LEU A 133 14.71 -13.33 -5.99
N LEU A 134 14.99 -12.15 -5.42
CA LEU A 134 16.09 -11.98 -4.48
C LEU A 134 15.87 -12.82 -3.21
N PHE A 135 14.64 -12.91 -2.69
CA PHE A 135 14.34 -13.77 -1.54
C PHE A 135 14.44 -15.26 -1.84
N CYS A 136 14.09 -15.70 -3.05
CA CYS A 136 14.22 -17.11 -3.47
C CYS A 136 15.68 -17.57 -3.58
N PHE A 137 16.56 -16.69 -4.05
CA PHE A 137 17.97 -17.01 -4.32
C PHE A 137 18.92 -16.47 -3.25
N ARG A 138 18.42 -16.07 -2.09
CA ARG A 138 19.27 -15.80 -0.93
C ARG A 138 19.84 -17.13 -0.42
N ASP A 139 21.11 -17.10 -0.04
CA ASP A 139 21.77 -18.23 0.59
C ASP A 139 21.29 -18.38 2.05
N TYR A 140 20.65 -19.51 2.34
CA TYR A 140 20.17 -19.91 3.67
C TYR A 140 20.82 -21.21 4.15
N SER A 141 21.98 -21.59 3.59
CA SER A 141 22.59 -22.92 3.68
C SER A 141 22.62 -23.58 5.08
N ASP A 142 22.60 -22.80 6.17
CA ASP A 142 22.59 -23.31 7.55
C ASP A 142 21.37 -22.87 8.40
N ALA A 143 20.30 -22.35 7.78
CA ALA A 143 19.16 -21.76 8.48
C ALA A 143 17.79 -22.16 7.87
N VAL A 144 17.41 -23.42 8.05
CA VAL A 144 16.14 -24.00 7.53
C VAL A 144 14.91 -23.16 7.91
N LEU A 145 14.87 -22.68 9.16
CA LEU A 145 13.78 -21.81 9.64
C LEU A 145 13.73 -20.47 8.90
N ASP A 146 14.89 -19.85 8.66
CA ASP A 146 15.01 -18.58 7.95
C ASP A 146 14.57 -18.74 6.48
N GLN A 147 15.00 -19.84 5.85
CA GLN A 147 14.58 -20.19 4.49
C GLN A 147 13.07 -20.36 4.38
N HIS A 148 12.45 -21.09 5.32
CA HIS A 148 11.01 -21.36 5.30
C HIS A 148 10.19 -20.07 5.44
N LEU A 149 10.57 -19.22 6.40
CA LEU A 149 9.94 -17.92 6.64
C LEU A 149 9.96 -17.03 5.38
N HIS A 150 11.11 -16.91 4.74
CA HIS A 150 11.28 -16.09 3.55
C HIS A 150 10.66 -16.73 2.29
N SER A 151 10.58 -18.05 2.21
CA SER A 151 9.87 -18.74 1.14
C SER A 151 8.36 -18.46 1.19
N LEU A 152 7.77 -18.45 2.40
CA LEU A 152 6.37 -18.03 2.59
C LEU A 152 6.18 -16.56 2.20
N LEU A 153 7.12 -15.67 2.56
CA LEU A 153 7.09 -14.28 2.11
C LEU A 153 7.10 -14.18 0.57
N ALA A 154 7.97 -14.95 -0.09
CA ALA A 154 8.08 -14.96 -1.54
C ALA A 154 6.75 -15.38 -2.22
N VAL A 155 6.00 -16.32 -1.65
CA VAL A 155 4.66 -16.68 -2.13
C VAL A 155 3.72 -15.47 -2.14
N ALA A 156 3.69 -14.70 -1.05
CA ALA A 156 2.89 -13.47 -0.97
C ALA A 156 3.34 -12.44 -2.03
N ILE A 157 4.65 -12.25 -2.19
CA ILE A 157 5.23 -11.32 -3.16
C ILE A 157 4.85 -11.70 -4.59
N PHE A 158 5.04 -12.96 -5.00
CA PHE A 158 4.70 -13.41 -6.34
C PHE A 158 3.20 -13.33 -6.63
N ALA A 159 2.34 -13.60 -5.65
CA ALA A 159 0.89 -13.39 -5.80
C ALA A 159 0.56 -11.92 -6.09
N GLY A 160 1.20 -10.99 -5.37
CA GLY A 160 1.05 -9.55 -5.59
C GLY A 160 1.60 -9.11 -6.95
N ALA A 161 2.76 -9.65 -7.34
CA ALA A 161 3.40 -9.38 -8.62
C ALA A 161 2.53 -9.84 -9.80
N LEU A 162 1.95 -11.05 -9.72
CA LEU A 162 1.06 -11.59 -10.72
C LEU A 162 -0.21 -10.73 -10.85
N CYS A 163 -0.81 -10.31 -9.73
CA CYS A 163 -1.97 -9.42 -9.76
C CYS A 163 -1.62 -8.06 -10.41
N ALA A 164 -0.49 -7.46 -10.03
CA ALA A 164 -0.01 -6.20 -10.63
C ALA A 164 0.25 -6.34 -12.14
N LEU A 165 0.81 -7.48 -12.58
CA LEU A 165 1.03 -7.77 -13.99
C LEU A 165 -0.29 -7.91 -14.77
N LEU A 166 -1.25 -8.65 -14.22
CA LEU A 166 -2.56 -8.82 -14.83
C LEU A 166 -3.32 -7.49 -14.93
N GLU A 167 -3.14 -6.59 -13.95
CA GLU A 167 -3.70 -5.22 -13.97
C GLU A 167 -3.17 -4.36 -15.13
N VAL A 168 -2.03 -4.71 -15.76
CA VAL A 168 -1.55 -4.03 -16.98
C VAL A 168 -2.57 -4.20 -18.11
N PHE A 169 -3.14 -5.39 -18.24
CA PHE A 169 -4.10 -5.76 -19.28
C PHE A 169 -5.55 -5.56 -18.82
N LEU A 170 -5.85 -5.89 -17.56
CA LEU A 170 -7.18 -5.87 -16.95
C LEU A 170 -7.31 -4.71 -15.95
N ARG A 171 -7.25 -3.47 -16.47
CA ARG A 171 -7.22 -2.27 -15.61
C ARG A 171 -8.47 -2.10 -14.77
N ASP A 172 -8.27 -1.61 -13.56
CA ASP A 172 -9.30 -1.26 -12.58
C ASP A 172 -10.25 -2.44 -12.27
N HIS A 173 -9.77 -3.68 -12.44
CA HIS A 173 -10.52 -4.87 -12.09
C HIS A 173 -10.48 -5.09 -10.57
N ILE A 174 -11.61 -4.87 -9.90
CA ILE A 174 -11.71 -4.82 -8.43
C ILE A 174 -11.16 -6.07 -7.74
N ILE A 175 -11.33 -7.25 -8.35
CA ILE A 175 -10.83 -8.51 -7.80
C ILE A 175 -9.29 -8.54 -7.80
N LEU A 176 -8.65 -8.05 -8.88
CA LEU A 176 -7.19 -8.01 -8.95
C LEU A 176 -6.63 -6.97 -7.97
N GLU A 177 -7.26 -5.79 -7.91
CA GLU A 177 -6.90 -4.75 -6.94
C GLU A 177 -7.04 -5.26 -5.49
N THR A 178 -8.07 -6.06 -5.21
CA THR A 178 -8.32 -6.70 -3.91
C THR A 178 -7.22 -7.71 -3.57
N PHE A 179 -6.91 -8.63 -4.49
CA PHE A 179 -5.86 -9.63 -4.26
C PHE A 179 -4.49 -8.98 -4.07
N ARG A 180 -4.12 -8.01 -4.93
CA ARG A 180 -2.86 -7.25 -4.76
C ARG A 180 -2.82 -6.54 -3.40
N THR A 181 -3.92 -5.91 -2.99
CA THR A 181 -4.01 -5.23 -1.69
C THR A 181 -3.82 -6.21 -0.52
N SER A 182 -4.51 -7.36 -0.57
CA SER A 182 -4.37 -8.40 0.47
C SER A 182 -2.95 -9.00 0.51
N SER A 183 -2.27 -9.11 -0.63
CA SER A 183 -0.87 -9.54 -0.71
C SER A 183 0.07 -8.54 -0.02
N PHE A 184 -0.13 -7.23 -0.17
CA PHE A 184 0.67 -6.22 0.52
C PHE A 184 0.46 -6.24 2.04
N LEU A 185 -0.78 -6.42 2.50
CA LEU A 185 -1.09 -6.61 3.92
C LEU A 185 -0.43 -7.89 4.47
N LEU A 186 -0.45 -8.97 3.70
CA LEU A 186 0.20 -10.24 4.06
C LEU A 186 1.72 -10.07 4.15
N GLN A 187 2.37 -9.49 3.13
CA GLN A 187 3.81 -9.20 3.15
C GLN A 187 4.18 -8.36 4.37
N GLY A 188 3.43 -7.29 4.63
CA GLY A 188 3.69 -6.37 5.72
C GLY A 188 3.61 -7.04 7.10
N SER A 189 2.51 -7.75 7.36
CA SER A 189 2.33 -8.46 8.63
C SER A 189 3.27 -9.66 8.78
N TRP A 190 3.63 -10.31 7.68
CA TRP A 190 4.56 -11.44 7.70
C TRP A 190 6.00 -11.00 7.94
N LEU A 191 6.44 -9.88 7.39
CA LEU A 191 7.75 -9.28 7.71
C LEU A 191 7.90 -8.97 9.20
N TRP A 192 6.81 -8.53 9.87
CA TRP A 192 6.79 -8.43 11.33
C TRP A 192 6.98 -9.80 11.99
N GLN A 193 6.27 -10.83 11.51
CA GLN A 193 6.42 -12.20 12.02
C GLN A 193 7.85 -12.72 11.86
N ILE A 194 8.50 -12.49 10.71
CA ILE A 194 9.91 -12.82 10.47
C ILE A 194 10.81 -12.13 11.51
N GLY A 195 10.58 -10.83 11.76
CA GLY A 195 11.28 -10.08 12.80
C GLY A 195 11.15 -10.75 14.18
N PHE A 196 9.93 -11.09 14.59
CA PHE A 196 9.68 -11.73 15.89
C PHE A 196 10.33 -13.10 16.03
N VAL A 197 10.31 -13.91 14.97
CA VAL A 197 10.84 -15.28 15.00
C VAL A 197 12.37 -15.29 14.98
N LEU A 198 12.99 -14.50 14.10
CA LEU A 198 14.45 -14.50 13.92
C LEU A 198 15.19 -13.57 14.89
N SER A 199 14.51 -12.57 15.44
CA SER A 199 15.10 -11.55 16.30
C SER A 199 14.11 -11.07 17.36
N PRO A 200 13.74 -11.94 18.33
CA PRO A 200 12.73 -11.60 19.33
C PRO A 200 13.14 -10.35 20.13
N PRO A 201 12.37 -9.25 20.07
CA PRO A 201 12.77 -7.95 20.61
C PRO A 201 12.88 -7.91 22.14
N TRP A 202 12.27 -8.87 22.83
CA TRP A 202 12.25 -8.97 24.29
C TRP A 202 13.13 -10.09 24.84
N GLY A 203 14.01 -10.67 24.02
CA GLY A 203 14.92 -11.72 24.48
C GLY A 203 14.22 -13.01 24.92
N GLY A 204 13.04 -13.31 24.36
CA GLY A 204 12.34 -14.57 24.57
C GLY A 204 13.15 -15.77 24.04
N PRO A 205 12.76 -17.01 24.41
CA PRO A 205 13.43 -18.20 23.90
C PRO A 205 13.38 -18.22 22.37
N GLY A 206 14.54 -18.46 21.75
CA GLY A 206 14.64 -18.59 20.29
C GLY A 206 13.90 -19.82 19.78
N TRP A 207 13.54 -19.77 18.50
CA TRP A 207 12.91 -20.90 17.82
C TRP A 207 13.96 -21.94 17.44
N ASP A 208 13.69 -23.23 17.68
CA ASP A 208 14.57 -24.31 17.27
C ASP A 208 14.48 -24.51 15.75
N PRO A 209 15.59 -24.31 14.98
CA PRO A 209 15.58 -24.46 13.54
C PRO A 209 15.41 -25.91 13.05
N ASN A 210 15.64 -26.90 13.91
CA ASN A 210 15.53 -28.32 13.56
C ASN A 210 14.18 -28.95 13.95
N ASP A 211 13.33 -28.20 14.67
CA ASP A 211 12.00 -28.68 15.03
C ASP A 211 11.02 -28.47 13.86
N SER A 212 10.65 -29.57 13.22
CA SER A 212 9.69 -29.59 12.11
C SER A 212 8.30 -29.08 12.51
N SER A 213 7.96 -29.12 13.80
CA SER A 213 6.71 -28.56 14.34
C SER A 213 6.66 -27.04 14.16
N ASN A 214 7.81 -26.36 14.26
CA ASN A 214 7.90 -24.91 14.04
C ASN A 214 7.59 -24.56 12.59
N LEU A 215 8.07 -25.35 11.62
CA LEU A 215 7.79 -25.13 10.20
C LEU A 215 6.31 -25.32 9.88
N LEU A 216 5.69 -26.36 10.46
CA LEU A 216 4.26 -26.60 10.32
C LEU A 216 3.44 -25.46 10.93
N PHE A 217 3.78 -25.04 12.15
CA PHE A 217 3.12 -23.93 12.83
C PHE A 217 3.23 -22.63 12.02
N LEU A 218 4.42 -22.30 11.52
CA LEU A 218 4.63 -21.08 10.73
C LEU A 218 3.84 -21.10 9.43
N THR A 219 3.69 -22.26 8.80
CA THR A 219 2.82 -22.39 7.60
C THR A 219 1.36 -22.12 7.95
N MET A 220 0.86 -22.66 9.07
CA MET A 220 -0.50 -22.37 9.55
C MET A 220 -0.66 -20.88 9.92
N CYS A 221 0.33 -20.31 10.62
CA CYS A 221 0.38 -18.92 11.00
C CYS A 221 0.32 -17.99 9.77
N PHE A 222 1.07 -18.30 8.71
CA PHE A 222 1.01 -17.57 7.44
C PHE A 222 -0.40 -17.54 6.84
N CYS A 223 -1.11 -18.68 6.84
CA CYS A 223 -2.49 -18.75 6.39
C CYS A 223 -3.43 -17.91 7.27
N TRP A 224 -3.21 -17.85 8.59
CA TRP A 224 -3.97 -16.98 9.49
C TRP A 224 -3.71 -15.50 9.23
N HIS A 225 -2.46 -15.12 8.95
CA HIS A 225 -2.13 -13.76 8.50
C HIS A 225 -2.88 -13.40 7.23
N TYR A 226 -2.97 -14.32 6.26
CA TYR A 226 -3.71 -14.07 5.03
C TYR A 226 -5.22 -13.95 5.26
N MET A 227 -5.79 -14.81 6.10
CA MET A 227 -7.18 -14.68 6.54
C MET A 227 -7.44 -13.31 7.20
N GLY A 228 -6.52 -12.84 8.05
CA GLY A 228 -6.56 -11.51 8.64
C GLY A 228 -6.50 -10.38 7.60
N ALA A 229 -5.60 -10.49 6.62
CA ALA A 229 -5.51 -9.54 5.51
C ALA A 229 -6.83 -9.46 4.70
N LEU A 230 -7.46 -10.60 4.40
CA LEU A 230 -8.76 -10.65 3.73
C LEU A 230 -9.87 -10.02 4.58
N ALA A 231 -9.88 -10.29 5.90
CA ALA A 231 -10.84 -9.71 6.82
C ALA A 231 -10.71 -8.18 6.91
N ILE A 232 -9.49 -7.64 6.90
CA ILE A 232 -9.22 -6.20 6.85
C ILE A 232 -9.81 -5.60 5.57
N VAL A 233 -9.52 -6.19 4.41
CA VAL A 233 -10.04 -5.68 3.13
C VAL A 233 -11.57 -5.75 3.07
N ALA A 234 -12.16 -6.84 3.52
CA ALA A 234 -13.62 -7.00 3.56
C ALA A 234 -14.28 -5.97 4.50
N THR A 235 -13.71 -5.75 5.68
CA THR A 235 -14.21 -4.77 6.66
C THR A 235 -14.10 -3.34 6.11
N ASN A 236 -12.98 -3.00 5.48
CA ASN A 236 -12.80 -1.67 4.89
C ASN A 236 -13.72 -1.44 3.67
N ALA A 237 -13.99 -2.47 2.89
CA ALA A 237 -14.98 -2.40 1.81
C ALA A 237 -16.41 -2.21 2.34
N ALA A 238 -16.81 -2.99 3.34
CA ALA A 238 -18.12 -2.89 3.97
C ALA A 238 -18.35 -1.52 4.63
N THR A 239 -17.38 -1.05 5.42
CA THR A 239 -17.45 0.28 6.04
C THR A 239 -17.51 1.40 5.00
N SER A 240 -16.74 1.31 3.92
CA SER A 240 -16.82 2.27 2.80
C SER A 240 -18.20 2.30 2.15
N HIS A 241 -18.83 1.13 1.97
CA HIS A 241 -20.17 1.01 1.43
C HIS A 241 -21.23 1.62 2.36
N CYS A 242 -21.23 1.22 3.64
CA CYS A 242 -22.16 1.73 4.64
C CYS A 242 -22.05 3.25 4.83
N CYS A 243 -20.82 3.79 4.84
CA CYS A 243 -20.58 5.23 4.90
C CYS A 243 -21.12 5.96 3.67
N ASN A 244 -20.96 5.39 2.48
CA ASN A 244 -21.47 5.97 1.26
C ASN A 244 -23.01 5.98 1.23
N GLU A 245 -23.66 4.87 1.58
CA GLU A 245 -25.12 4.79 1.67
C GLU A 245 -25.69 5.73 2.74
N SER A 246 -25.10 5.77 3.93
CA SER A 246 -25.52 6.66 5.01
C SER A 246 -25.37 8.14 4.63
N CYS A 247 -24.34 8.48 3.84
CA CYS A 247 -24.15 9.83 3.32
C CYS A 247 -25.23 10.18 2.29
N GLN A 248 -25.52 9.26 1.35
CA GLN A 248 -26.57 9.43 0.34
C GLN A 248 -27.95 9.59 0.98
N LEU A 249 -28.30 8.78 1.98
CA LEU A 249 -29.56 8.89 2.72
C LEU A 249 -29.69 10.25 3.42
N LYS A 250 -28.61 10.76 4.03
CA LYS A 250 -28.60 12.10 4.65
C LYS A 250 -28.76 13.24 3.65
N PHE A 251 -28.32 13.09 2.40
CA PHE A 251 -28.55 14.10 1.36
C PHE A 251 -29.97 14.01 0.79
N GLY A 252 -30.53 12.80 0.65
CA GLY A 252 -31.91 12.59 0.18
C GLY A 252 -32.98 13.14 1.15
N ASP A 253 -32.69 13.14 2.45
CA ASP A 253 -33.58 13.74 3.48
C ASP A 253 -33.47 15.28 3.56
N ILE A 254 -32.57 15.91 2.79
CA ILE A 254 -32.50 17.37 2.67
C ILE A 254 -33.14 17.74 1.33
N ASP A 255 -34.44 18.03 1.34
CA ASP A 255 -35.13 18.71 0.24
C ASP A 255 -34.52 20.11 0.07
N VAL A 256 -33.45 20.21 -0.74
CA VAL A 256 -33.00 21.49 -1.29
C VAL A 256 -33.67 21.64 -2.64
N GLU A 257 -34.76 22.41 -2.65
CA GLU A 257 -35.31 22.99 -3.86
C GLU A 257 -34.17 23.75 -4.57
N LEU A 258 -33.72 23.19 -5.71
CA LEU A 258 -32.66 23.77 -6.53
C LEU A 258 -33.21 25.03 -7.20
N ASP A 259 -33.05 26.17 -6.55
CA ASP A 259 -33.02 27.45 -7.24
C ASP A 259 -31.57 27.96 -7.34
N CYS A 260 -31.30 28.59 -8.46
CA CYS A 260 -29.99 28.83 -9.03
C CYS A 260 -29.11 29.74 -8.15
N GLY A 261 -27.88 29.29 -7.84
CA GLY A 261 -26.73 30.16 -7.58
C GLY A 261 -26.50 30.62 -6.14
N LEU A 262 -25.24 30.45 -5.71
CA LEU A 262 -24.60 30.93 -4.47
C LEU A 262 -24.99 30.25 -3.14
N CYS A 263 -24.13 29.32 -2.73
CA CYS A 263 -24.00 28.90 -1.32
C CYS A 263 -23.45 30.04 -0.46
N LEU A 264 -24.33 30.90 0.09
CA LEU A 264 -24.01 31.74 1.23
C LEU A 264 -24.86 31.35 2.44
N ARG A 265 -24.19 30.74 3.41
CA ARG A 265 -24.71 30.36 4.73
C ARG A 265 -25.17 31.62 5.47
N ARG A 266 -26.47 31.87 5.59
CA ARG A 266 -27.02 32.95 6.44
C ARG A 266 -27.72 32.37 7.66
N GLY A 267 -27.14 32.62 8.84
CA GLY A 267 -27.69 32.21 10.14
C GLY A 267 -29.04 32.86 10.42
N LYS A 268 -29.97 32.06 10.94
CA LYS A 268 -31.30 32.47 11.41
C LYS A 268 -31.19 33.62 12.43
N LYS A 269 -31.79 34.77 12.13
CA LYS A 269 -32.34 35.67 13.15
C LYS A 269 -33.85 35.79 12.93
N SER A 270 -34.58 35.34 13.94
CA SER A 270 -36.03 35.40 14.10
C SER A 270 -36.50 36.85 14.24
N SER A 271 -37.61 37.18 13.59
CA SER A 271 -38.59 38.18 14.03
C SER A 271 -39.87 38.05 13.21
N SER A 272 -40.98 37.78 13.91
CA SER A 272 -42.39 37.92 13.50
C SER A 272 -42.61 39.13 12.57
N GLY A 273 -43.48 39.14 11.56
CA GLY A 273 -44.78 38.48 11.43
C GLY A 273 -45.88 39.53 11.64
N THR A 274 -46.45 40.12 10.58
CA THR A 274 -47.83 40.67 10.57
C THR A 274 -48.32 40.81 9.12
N LEU A 275 -49.51 40.29 8.84
CA LEU A 275 -50.26 40.27 7.58
C LEU A 275 -51.28 41.42 7.50
N LEU A 276 -51.76 41.67 6.27
CA LEU A 276 -53.04 42.30 5.81
C LEU A 276 -52.95 43.73 5.21
N PRO A 277 -53.90 44.14 4.33
CA PRO A 277 -54.28 43.56 3.03
C PRO A 277 -54.43 44.63 1.91
N GLU A 278 -54.84 44.20 0.71
CA GLU A 278 -55.13 44.97 -0.50
C GLU A 278 -55.79 46.36 -0.33
N SER A 279 -55.35 47.31 -1.18
CA SER A 279 -56.24 48.32 -1.74
C SER A 279 -55.91 48.53 -3.22
N SER A 280 -56.88 48.19 -4.06
CA SER A 280 -56.95 48.53 -5.48
C SER A 280 -57.02 50.04 -5.73
N SER A 281 -56.24 50.54 -6.68
CA SER A 281 -56.65 51.67 -7.53
C SER A 281 -55.74 51.75 -8.75
N ASP A 282 -56.32 51.46 -9.91
CA ASP A 282 -55.85 51.89 -11.22
C ASP A 282 -55.61 53.41 -11.24
N ASP A 283 -54.53 53.86 -11.88
CA ASP A 283 -54.59 54.92 -12.90
C ASP A 283 -53.21 55.21 -13.53
N LYS A 284 -53.18 55.05 -14.86
CA LYS A 284 -52.28 55.62 -15.90
C LYS A 284 -50.79 55.33 -15.92
#